data_AF-A0A495ZQM1-F1
#
_entry.id   AF-A0A495ZQM1-F1
#
_cell.length_a   1.000
_cell.length_b   1.000
_cell.length_c   1.000
_cell.angle_alpha   90.00
_cell.angle_beta   90.00
_cell.angle_gamma   90.00
#
_symmetry.space_group_name_H-M   'P 1'
#
loop_
_entity.id
_entity.type
_entity.pdbx_description
1 polymer ?
#
loop_
_entity_poly.entity_id
_entity_poly.type
_entity_poly.pdbx_seq_one_letter_code
_entity_poly.pdbx_strand_id
1 'polypeptide(L)'
;QGRKVVLYIRDVMGSLPKYHVVDCRTLRGMRNAGKYKRYVVTRRTDGEFLLNFADNLSRDNPETYRLDICKNCLWKELNLRYVYTPDAFPLADWFNAIDPGYAPPPTDALYGPKITPITRPISNYPPDWNLRSLQCRKNAEWKCEVCSIDLRLAPKFLHAHHLRGTGYNQPKDLQALCIGCHAEQPSHYMKHLPDYLEFMELHGDTWKQLTSN
;
A
#
# COMPACT_ATOMS: atom_id res chain seq x y z
N GLN A 1 -25.25 15.55 6.31
CA GLN A 1 -24.73 14.17 6.13
C GLN A 1 -23.47 14.01 6.96
N GLY A 2 -23.43 12.98 7.80
CA GLY A 2 -22.35 12.76 8.77
C GLY A 2 -20.98 12.69 8.12
N ARG A 3 -19.96 13.22 8.80
CA ARG A 3 -18.58 13.24 8.31
C ARG A 3 -18.01 11.81 8.31
N LYS A 4 -18.11 11.10 7.18
CA LYS A 4 -17.43 9.82 6.95
C LYS A 4 -15.92 10.05 6.94
N VAL A 5 -15.27 9.81 8.07
CA VAL A 5 -13.84 10.07 8.26
C VAL A 5 -13.16 8.77 8.68
N VAL A 6 -12.22 8.34 7.86
CA VAL A 6 -11.36 7.19 8.14
C VAL A 6 -9.91 7.65 8.12
N LEU A 7 -9.16 7.32 9.18
CA LEU A 7 -7.72 7.55 9.25
C LEU A 7 -6.96 6.25 9.06
N TYR A 8 -5.91 6.27 8.24
CA TYR A 8 -4.99 5.15 8.10
C TYR A 8 -3.58 5.66 7.76
N ILE A 9 -2.56 4.82 7.91
CA ILE A 9 -1.18 5.17 7.52
C ILE A 9 -0.99 4.70 6.08
N ARG A 10 -0.78 5.62 5.15
CA ARG A 10 -0.52 5.29 3.73
C ARG A 10 0.87 4.70 3.52
N ASP A 11 1.88 5.30 4.15
CA ASP A 11 3.28 4.90 3.95
C ASP A 11 3.71 3.88 5.02
N VAL A 12 3.77 2.61 4.61
CA VAL A 12 3.92 1.42 5.44
C VAL A 12 5.37 0.96 5.48
N MET A 13 5.86 0.65 6.67
CA MET A 13 7.15 -0.01 6.88
C MET A 13 6.85 -1.34 7.56
N GLY A 14 6.96 -2.44 6.83
CA GLY A 14 6.57 -3.78 7.30
C GLY A 14 5.07 -4.09 7.14
N SER A 15 4.39 -4.41 8.24
CA SER A 15 3.05 -5.01 8.20
C SER A 15 1.93 -4.03 7.85
N LEU A 16 0.83 -4.60 7.31
CA LEU A 16 -0.35 -3.83 6.93
C LEU A 16 -0.89 -2.98 8.11
N PRO A 17 -1.10 -1.68 7.88
CA PRO A 17 -1.65 -0.79 8.88
C PRO A 17 -3.11 -1.12 9.16
N LYS A 18 -3.64 -0.55 10.24
CA LYS A 18 -5.06 -0.62 10.58
C LYS A 18 -5.71 0.73 10.30
N TYR A 19 -6.98 0.72 9.92
CA TYR A 19 -7.75 1.96 9.79
C TYR A 19 -8.50 2.30 11.08
N HIS A 20 -8.85 3.56 11.22
CA HIS A 20 -9.48 4.11 12.41
C HIS A 20 -10.68 4.96 12.03
N VAL A 21 -11.78 4.72 12.71
CA VAL A 21 -13.05 5.44 12.54
C VAL A 21 -13.47 6.19 13.80
N VAL A 22 -12.70 6.16 14.89
CA VAL A 22 -13.00 6.88 16.14
C VAL A 22 -11.69 7.24 16.82
N ASP A 23 -11.71 8.20 17.75
CA ASP A 23 -10.53 8.64 18.48
C ASP A 23 -10.03 7.63 19.53
N CYS A 24 -9.53 6.49 19.07
CA CYS A 24 -9.17 5.41 19.96
C CYS A 24 -7.84 5.65 20.68
N ARG A 25 -7.58 4.84 21.72
CA ARG A 25 -6.32 4.86 22.48
C ARG A 25 -5.05 4.82 21.60
N THR A 26 -5.07 4.10 20.47
CA THR A 26 -3.93 4.06 19.54
C THR A 26 -3.66 5.43 18.91
N LEU A 27 -4.70 6.13 18.45
CA LEU A 27 -4.55 7.46 17.87
C LEU A 27 -4.08 8.47 18.91
N ARG A 28 -4.62 8.42 20.12
CA ARG A 28 -4.14 9.21 21.27
C ARG A 28 -2.66 8.97 21.55
N GLY A 29 -2.22 7.71 21.57
CA GLY A 29 -0.80 7.36 21.73
C GLY A 29 0.08 7.91 20.61
N MET A 30 -0.38 7.83 19.36
CA MET A 30 0.35 8.37 18.20
C MET A 30 0.45 9.90 18.22
N ARG A 31 -0.55 10.61 18.75
CA ARG A 31 -0.49 12.06 19.00
C ARG A 31 0.53 12.41 20.06
N ASN A 32 0.46 11.76 21.22
CA ASN A 32 1.39 12.02 22.32
C ASN A 32 2.84 11.72 21.94
N ALA A 33 3.06 10.76 21.03
CA ALA A 33 4.38 10.43 20.49
C ALA A 33 4.83 11.32 19.31
N GLY A 34 4.06 12.34 18.91
CA GLY A 34 4.39 13.23 17.78
C GLY A 34 4.34 12.54 16.40
N LYS A 35 3.75 11.35 16.30
CA LYS A 35 3.70 10.51 15.09
C LYS A 35 2.37 10.64 14.31
N TYR A 36 1.46 11.48 14.77
CA TYR A 36 0.11 11.61 14.19
C TYR A 36 0.10 12.08 12.73
N LYS A 37 1.09 12.89 12.35
CA LYS A 37 1.31 13.36 10.97
C LYS A 37 1.50 12.25 9.91
N ARG A 38 1.62 10.99 10.35
CA ARG A 38 1.70 9.82 9.46
C ARG A 38 0.35 9.36 8.91
N TYR A 39 -0.74 9.75 9.56
CA TYR A 39 -2.08 9.37 9.13
C TYR A 39 -2.55 10.25 7.98
N VAL A 40 -3.32 9.66 7.06
CA VAL A 40 -4.06 10.35 6.00
C VAL A 40 -5.56 10.18 6.23
N VAL A 41 -6.34 11.12 5.69
CA VAL A 41 -7.81 11.09 5.77
C VAL A 41 -8.38 10.52 4.47
N THR A 42 -9.34 9.62 4.58
CA THR A 42 -10.19 9.20 3.47
C THR A 42 -11.66 9.22 3.87
N ARG A 43 -12.53 9.36 2.86
CA ARG A 43 -13.98 9.26 2.97
C ARG A 43 -14.53 7.96 2.36
N ARG A 44 -13.64 7.13 1.79
CA ARG A 44 -14.01 5.81 1.25
C ARG A 44 -14.45 4.90 2.39
N THR A 45 -15.46 4.08 2.13
CA THR A 45 -16.03 3.13 3.10
C THR A 45 -16.15 1.73 2.54
N ASP A 46 -15.63 1.49 1.33
CA ASP A 46 -15.59 0.19 0.65
C ASP A 46 -14.59 -0.80 1.28
N GLY A 47 -13.79 -0.34 2.23
CA GLY A 47 -12.76 -1.14 2.90
C GLY A 47 -11.46 -1.24 2.11
N GLU A 48 -11.35 -0.47 1.03
CA GLU A 48 -10.24 -0.48 0.10
C GLU A 48 -9.37 0.78 0.26
N PHE A 49 -8.09 0.58 0.59
CA PHE A 49 -7.17 1.64 0.97
C PHE A 49 -5.90 1.63 0.14
N LEU A 50 -5.51 2.83 -0.23
CA LEU A 50 -4.32 3.07 -1.01
C LEU A 50 -3.06 3.00 -0.12
N LEU A 51 -2.15 2.07 -0.35
CA LEU A 51 -0.90 1.92 0.44
C LEU A 51 0.37 2.10 -0.39
N ASN A 52 1.43 2.57 0.27
CA ASN A 52 2.80 2.65 -0.23
C ASN A 52 3.75 1.90 0.72
N PHE A 53 4.46 0.87 0.27
CA PHE A 53 5.43 0.14 1.11
C PHE A 53 6.86 0.69 0.97
N ALA A 54 7.57 0.79 2.09
CA ALA A 54 8.93 1.33 2.16
C ALA A 54 10.01 0.33 1.69
N ASP A 55 9.77 -0.96 1.88
CA ASP A 55 10.72 -2.04 1.58
C ASP A 55 10.51 -2.54 0.15
N ASN A 56 10.78 -1.63 -0.79
CA ASN A 56 10.71 -1.82 -2.25
C ASN A 56 9.31 -2.13 -2.80
N LEU A 57 9.11 -1.90 -4.10
CA LEU A 57 7.93 -2.41 -4.83
C LEU A 57 7.42 -1.38 -5.84
N SER A 58 6.69 -0.44 -5.27
CA SER A 58 5.75 0.40 -5.97
C SER A 58 5.53 1.65 -5.12
N ARG A 59 6.46 2.62 -5.14
CA ARG A 59 6.07 3.97 -4.70
C ARG A 59 5.00 4.60 -5.61
N ASP A 60 4.82 3.99 -6.78
CA ASP A 60 4.00 4.45 -7.91
C ASP A 60 3.11 3.34 -8.48
N ASN A 61 2.82 2.32 -7.69
CA ASN A 61 1.59 1.57 -7.91
C ASN A 61 0.93 1.51 -6.54
N PRO A 62 0.27 2.61 -6.14
CA PRO A 62 -0.38 2.62 -4.87
C PRO A 62 -1.51 1.60 -4.99
N GLU A 63 -1.27 0.45 -4.39
CA GLU A 63 -2.13 -0.71 -4.51
C GLU A 63 -3.24 -0.60 -3.48
N THR A 64 -4.40 -1.09 -3.89
CA THR A 64 -5.59 -1.06 -3.07
C THR A 64 -5.60 -2.29 -2.20
N TYR A 65 -5.39 -2.12 -0.90
CA TYR A 65 -5.44 -3.19 0.08
C TYR A 65 -6.70 -3.09 0.91
N ARG A 66 -7.24 -4.25 1.29
CA ARG A 66 -8.18 -4.32 2.41
C ARG A 66 -7.39 -4.20 3.70
N LEU A 67 -7.76 -3.21 4.51
CA LEU A 67 -7.22 -3.05 5.85
C LEU A 67 -8.25 -3.50 6.87
N ASP A 68 -7.79 -4.00 8.01
CA ASP A 68 -8.67 -4.30 9.14
C ASP A 68 -8.90 -3.03 9.97
N ILE A 69 -10.07 -2.97 10.63
CA ILE A 69 -10.30 -1.93 11.63
C ILE A 69 -9.34 -2.11 12.82
N CYS A 70 -8.87 -1.00 13.38
CA CYS A 70 -8.12 -1.03 14.63
C CYS A 70 -8.93 -1.71 15.74
N LYS A 71 -8.35 -2.73 16.39
CA LYS A 71 -8.95 -3.44 17.54
C LYS A 71 -9.44 -2.50 18.65
N ASN A 72 -8.73 -1.39 18.91
CA ASN A 72 -9.17 -0.42 19.91
C ASN A 72 -10.41 0.35 19.45
N CYS A 73 -10.49 0.74 18.17
CA CYS A 73 -11.72 1.30 17.62
C CYS A 73 -12.88 0.31 17.79
N LEU A 74 -12.71 -0.92 17.28
CA LEU A 74 -13.79 -1.91 17.25
C LEU A 74 -14.25 -2.33 18.65
N TRP A 75 -13.31 -2.64 19.55
CA TRP A 75 -13.63 -3.31 20.82
C TRP A 75 -13.80 -2.37 22.00
N LYS A 76 -13.13 -1.21 22.00
CA LYS A 76 -13.10 -0.32 23.17
C LYS A 76 -13.92 0.93 22.97
N GLU A 77 -13.96 1.46 21.76
CA GLU A 77 -14.70 2.68 21.46
C GLU A 77 -16.09 2.37 20.87
N LEU A 78 -16.21 1.34 20.01
CA LEU A 78 -17.49 0.92 19.41
C LEU A 78 -18.20 -0.20 20.17
N ASN A 79 -17.51 -0.91 21.08
CA ASN A 79 -18.03 -2.05 21.83
C ASN A 79 -18.58 -3.22 20.97
N LEU A 80 -18.05 -3.41 19.77
CA LEU A 80 -18.51 -4.43 18.81
C LEU A 80 -17.67 -5.72 18.81
N ARG A 81 -16.93 -5.99 19.89
CA ARG A 81 -16.04 -7.15 20.01
C ARG A 81 -16.72 -8.50 19.78
N TYR A 82 -17.97 -8.62 20.19
CA TYR A 82 -18.75 -9.86 20.08
C TYR A 82 -19.63 -9.92 18.83
N VAL A 83 -19.60 -8.87 18.00
CA VAL A 83 -20.39 -8.77 16.77
C VAL A 83 -19.51 -8.98 15.55
N TYR A 84 -18.32 -8.37 15.54
CA TYR A 84 -17.40 -8.43 14.40
C TYR A 84 -15.97 -8.76 14.84
N THR A 85 -15.25 -9.45 13.96
CA THR A 85 -13.79 -9.50 13.99
C THR A 85 -13.21 -8.30 13.24
N PRO A 86 -11.95 -7.88 13.52
CA PRO A 86 -11.33 -6.74 12.85
C PRO A 86 -11.30 -6.80 11.31
N ASP A 87 -11.11 -7.99 10.76
CA ASP A 87 -11.05 -8.30 9.32
C ASP A 87 -12.44 -8.33 8.66
N ALA A 88 -13.51 -8.54 9.44
CA ALA A 88 -14.88 -8.68 8.97
C ALA A 88 -15.79 -7.48 9.32
N PHE A 89 -15.23 -6.35 9.74
CA PHE A 89 -16.03 -5.18 10.08
C PHE A 89 -16.69 -4.54 8.84
N PRO A 90 -18.04 -4.40 8.79
CA PRO A 90 -18.74 -3.89 7.62
C PRO A 90 -18.73 -2.35 7.58
N LEU A 91 -17.60 -1.78 7.14
CA LEU A 91 -17.33 -0.34 7.20
C LEU A 91 -18.42 0.53 6.52
N ALA A 92 -18.88 0.14 5.33
CA ALA A 92 -19.92 0.87 4.60
C ALA A 92 -21.25 0.86 5.34
N ASP A 93 -21.71 -0.33 5.75
CA ASP A 93 -22.99 -0.50 6.44
C ASP A 93 -22.99 0.19 7.78
N TRP A 94 -21.88 0.12 8.52
CA TRP A 94 -21.72 0.83 9.77
C TRP A 94 -21.85 2.35 9.58
N PHE A 95 -21.21 2.95 8.56
CA PHE A 95 -21.37 4.38 8.28
C PHE A 95 -22.76 4.76 7.77
N ASN A 96 -23.53 3.82 7.22
CA ASN A 96 -24.91 4.06 6.80
C ASN A 96 -25.88 3.96 7.99
N ALA A 97 -25.56 3.14 8.99
CA ALA A 97 -26.39 2.92 10.17
C ALA A 97 -26.05 3.85 11.35
N ILE A 98 -24.88 4.49 11.34
CA ILE A 98 -24.41 5.25 12.50
C ILE A 98 -25.18 6.56 12.74
N ASP A 99 -25.35 6.88 14.02
CA ASP A 99 -25.99 8.10 14.50
C ASP A 99 -25.29 9.38 13.98
N PRO A 100 -26.04 10.42 13.58
CA PRO A 100 -25.48 11.71 13.13
C PRO A 100 -24.56 12.42 14.14
N GLY A 101 -24.71 12.14 15.44
CA GLY A 101 -23.89 12.63 16.55
C GLY A 101 -22.57 11.89 16.75
N TYR A 102 -22.25 10.92 15.89
CA TYR A 102 -20.96 10.25 15.90
C TYR A 102 -19.77 11.23 15.81
N ALA A 103 -18.80 11.02 16.67
CA ALA A 103 -17.57 11.81 16.73
C ALA A 103 -16.45 11.14 15.90
N PRO A 104 -16.06 11.73 14.75
CA PRO A 104 -14.93 11.22 13.98
C PRO A 104 -13.59 11.45 14.67
N PRO A 105 -12.53 10.74 14.26
CA PRO A 105 -11.17 11.03 14.71
C PRO A 105 -10.79 12.50 14.45
N PRO A 106 -10.08 13.17 15.37
CA PRO A 106 -9.62 14.55 15.17
C PRO A 106 -8.72 14.67 13.94
N THR A 107 -9.02 15.60 13.04
CA THR A 107 -8.21 15.86 11.84
C THR A 107 -7.38 17.13 11.94
N ASP A 108 -7.60 17.93 12.98
CA ASP A 108 -7.02 19.28 13.11
C ASP A 108 -5.50 19.23 13.10
N ALA A 109 -4.89 18.32 13.87
CA ALA A 109 -3.43 18.13 13.89
C ALA A 109 -2.81 17.58 12.58
N LEU A 110 -3.60 17.39 11.52
CA LEU A 110 -3.13 17.00 10.18
C LEU A 110 -2.94 18.21 9.23
N TYR A 111 -2.86 19.44 9.78
CA TYR A 111 -2.73 20.72 9.06
C TYR A 111 -1.79 20.67 7.85
N GLY A 112 -2.40 20.64 6.67
CA GLY A 112 -1.84 20.72 5.33
C GLY A 112 -3.00 20.66 4.32
N PRO A 113 -2.87 21.23 3.10
CA PRO A 113 -3.99 21.38 2.17
C PRO A 113 -4.68 20.03 1.95
N LYS A 114 -5.98 19.97 2.32
CA LYS A 114 -6.91 18.84 2.23
C LYS A 114 -6.21 17.57 1.72
N ILE A 115 -5.54 16.88 2.64
CA ILE A 115 -4.72 15.71 2.35
C ILE A 115 -5.67 14.59 1.97
N THR A 116 -5.94 14.49 0.67
CA THR A 116 -6.50 13.30 0.05
C THR A 116 -5.36 12.29 -0.13
N PRO A 117 -5.64 11.01 -0.38
CA PRO A 117 -4.61 10.02 -0.74
C PRO A 117 -3.66 10.49 -1.87
N ILE A 118 -4.09 11.51 -2.63
CA ILE A 118 -3.46 12.06 -3.83
C ILE A 118 -2.52 13.25 -3.52
N THR A 119 -2.70 14.03 -2.43
CA THR A 119 -2.08 15.37 -2.32
C THR A 119 -0.84 15.50 -1.42
N ARG A 120 -0.29 14.41 -0.89
CA ARG A 120 1.02 14.46 -0.21
C ARG A 120 2.12 14.09 -1.21
N PRO A 121 3.14 14.93 -1.46
CA PRO A 121 4.34 14.53 -2.19
C PRO A 121 4.93 13.31 -1.49
N ILE A 122 4.95 12.19 -2.21
CA ILE A 122 5.43 10.90 -1.74
C ILE A 122 6.95 10.95 -1.82
N SER A 123 7.61 11.20 -0.70
CA SER A 123 9.01 10.78 -0.51
C SER A 123 10.02 11.36 -1.52
N ASN A 124 11.29 10.93 -1.46
CA ASN A 124 12.38 11.45 -2.31
C ASN A 124 12.30 11.08 -3.82
N TYR A 125 11.11 10.81 -4.36
CA TYR A 125 10.96 10.41 -5.76
C TYR A 125 10.32 11.52 -6.60
N PRO A 126 10.74 11.69 -7.86
CA PRO A 126 10.20 12.73 -8.74
C PRO A 126 8.73 12.41 -9.11
N PRO A 127 7.90 13.44 -9.39
CA PRO A 127 6.48 13.28 -9.72
C PRO A 127 6.16 12.39 -10.92
N ASP A 128 7.15 12.06 -11.75
CA ASP A 128 7.02 11.33 -13.00
C ASP A 128 7.49 9.85 -12.92
N TRP A 129 7.76 9.33 -11.72
CA TRP A 129 8.23 7.95 -11.52
C TRP A 129 7.26 6.90 -12.14
N ASN A 130 5.94 7.15 -12.13
CA ASN A 130 4.90 6.29 -12.71
C ASN A 130 5.15 6.08 -14.20
N LEU A 131 5.39 7.18 -14.91
CA LEU A 131 5.65 7.17 -16.34
C LEU A 131 6.96 6.48 -16.65
N ARG A 132 7.99 6.69 -15.83
CA ARG A 132 9.33 6.09 -15.99
C ARG A 132 9.32 4.58 -15.77
N SER A 133 8.68 4.12 -14.69
CA SER A 133 8.50 2.70 -14.38
C SER A 133 7.66 2.00 -15.45
N LEU A 134 6.55 2.62 -15.88
CA LEU A 134 5.74 2.10 -16.98
C LEU A 134 6.53 2.03 -18.29
N GLN A 135 7.30 3.08 -18.62
CA GLN A 135 8.11 3.11 -19.84
C GLN A 135 9.19 2.02 -19.81
N CYS A 136 9.86 1.81 -18.67
CA CYS A 136 10.81 0.71 -18.48
C CYS A 136 10.16 -0.66 -18.78
N ARG A 137 9.01 -0.96 -18.17
CA ARG A 137 8.30 -2.23 -18.39
C ARG A 137 7.75 -2.39 -19.81
N LYS A 138 7.28 -1.30 -20.43
CA LYS A 138 6.86 -1.29 -21.85
C LYS A 138 8.02 -1.51 -22.79
N ASN A 139 9.17 -0.89 -22.55
CA ASN A 139 10.38 -1.08 -23.34
C ASN A 139 10.89 -2.53 -23.27
N ALA A 140 10.71 -3.18 -22.12
CA ALA A 140 10.98 -4.61 -21.93
C ALA A 140 9.87 -5.53 -22.48
N GLU A 141 8.87 -4.99 -23.20
CA GLU A 141 7.74 -5.73 -23.74
C GLU A 141 6.99 -6.59 -22.72
N TRP A 142 6.95 -6.12 -21.47
CA TRP A 142 6.41 -6.85 -20.31
C TRP A 142 7.09 -8.19 -20.00
N LYS A 143 8.33 -8.37 -20.44
CA LYS A 143 9.16 -9.53 -20.08
C LYS A 143 10.14 -9.14 -18.98
N CYS A 144 10.49 -10.11 -18.15
CA CYS A 144 11.62 -9.96 -17.23
C CYS A 144 12.92 -9.87 -18.03
N GLU A 145 13.74 -8.85 -17.79
CA GLU A 145 15.03 -8.67 -18.48
C GLU A 145 16.14 -9.60 -17.94
N VAL A 146 15.83 -10.45 -16.96
CA VAL A 146 16.76 -11.47 -16.43
C VAL A 146 16.34 -12.87 -16.85
N CYS A 147 15.10 -13.27 -16.59
CA CYS A 147 14.63 -14.62 -16.89
C CYS A 147 13.65 -14.70 -18.06
N SER A 148 13.36 -13.61 -18.76
CA SER A 148 12.52 -13.59 -19.96
C SER A 148 11.07 -14.07 -19.81
N ILE A 149 10.59 -14.35 -18.58
CA ILE A 149 9.19 -14.67 -18.35
C ILE A 149 8.28 -13.54 -18.86
N ASP A 150 7.29 -13.92 -19.66
CA ASP A 150 6.30 -13.02 -20.24
C ASP A 150 5.16 -12.78 -19.26
N LEU A 151 5.00 -11.52 -18.87
CA LEU A 151 4.00 -11.09 -17.90
C LEU A 151 3.01 -10.09 -18.48
N ARG A 152 2.82 -10.08 -19.82
CA ARG A 152 1.83 -9.22 -20.50
C ARG A 152 0.42 -9.39 -19.92
N LEU A 153 0.05 -10.62 -19.55
CA LEU A 153 -1.26 -10.95 -18.98
C LEU A 153 -1.30 -10.86 -17.44
N ALA A 154 -0.14 -10.70 -16.79
CA ALA A 154 -0.01 -10.58 -15.35
C ALA A 154 0.97 -9.46 -14.97
N PRO A 155 0.74 -8.21 -15.41
CA PRO A 155 1.70 -7.11 -15.28
C PRO A 155 2.00 -6.72 -13.82
N LYS A 156 1.16 -7.16 -12.86
CA LYS A 156 1.42 -7.02 -11.42
C LYS A 156 2.69 -7.73 -10.96
N PHE A 157 3.12 -8.78 -11.66
CA PHE A 157 4.34 -9.51 -11.30
C PHE A 157 5.62 -8.92 -11.90
N LEU A 158 5.53 -7.83 -12.67
CA LEU A 158 6.68 -7.19 -13.31
C LEU A 158 6.94 -5.80 -12.72
N HIS A 159 8.16 -5.59 -12.25
CA HIS A 159 8.57 -4.42 -11.48
C HIS A 159 9.75 -3.70 -12.13
N ALA A 160 9.89 -2.39 -11.87
CA ALA A 160 11.11 -1.64 -12.20
C ALA A 160 12.10 -1.70 -11.02
N HIS A 161 13.30 -2.21 -11.27
CA HIS A 161 14.41 -2.32 -10.33
C HIS A 161 15.45 -1.24 -10.60
N HIS A 162 15.92 -0.55 -9.56
CA HIS A 162 16.94 0.51 -9.66
C HIS A 162 18.35 -0.06 -9.74
N LEU A 163 19.09 0.19 -10.82
CA LEU A 163 20.46 -0.31 -11.00
C LEU A 163 21.51 0.45 -10.17
N ARG A 164 21.29 1.74 -9.94
CA ARG A 164 22.27 2.66 -9.30
C ARG A 164 21.72 3.36 -8.05
N GLY A 165 20.64 2.83 -7.48
CA GLY A 165 19.95 3.37 -6.31
C GLY A 165 18.80 4.33 -6.63
N THR A 166 18.06 4.71 -5.59
CA THR A 166 16.72 5.33 -5.67
C THR A 166 16.67 6.77 -6.21
N GLY A 167 17.83 7.43 -6.30
CA GLY A 167 17.96 8.77 -6.89
C GLY A 167 18.05 8.78 -8.42
N TYR A 168 18.28 7.63 -9.06
CA TYR A 168 18.49 7.51 -10.51
C TYR A 168 17.26 6.90 -11.17
N ASN A 169 16.44 7.74 -11.80
CA ASN A 169 15.12 7.37 -12.28
C ASN A 169 14.98 7.45 -13.81
N GLN A 170 16.09 7.58 -14.58
CA GLN A 170 15.97 7.49 -16.03
C GLN A 170 15.71 6.03 -16.45
N PRO A 171 14.98 5.76 -17.55
CA PRO A 171 14.72 4.37 -17.98
C PRO A 171 15.98 3.52 -18.11
N LYS A 172 17.13 4.10 -18.48
CA LYS A 172 18.44 3.43 -18.55
C LYS A 172 19.02 3.01 -17.18
N ASP A 173 18.51 3.60 -16.10
CA ASP A 173 18.93 3.30 -14.72
C ASP A 173 17.97 2.31 -14.05
N LEU A 174 17.00 1.79 -14.82
CA LEU A 174 15.98 0.85 -14.39
C LEU A 174 16.06 -0.44 -15.19
N GLN A 175 15.65 -1.53 -14.56
CA GLN A 175 15.53 -2.84 -15.18
C GLN A 175 14.17 -3.46 -14.85
N ALA A 176 13.46 -3.99 -15.84
CA ALA A 176 12.20 -4.69 -15.64
C ALA A 176 12.46 -6.11 -15.14
N LEU A 177 12.15 -6.39 -13.87
CA LEU A 177 12.33 -7.70 -13.25
C LEU A 177 10.99 -8.30 -12.83
N CYS A 178 10.80 -9.59 -13.06
CA CYS A 178 9.69 -10.30 -12.43
C CYS A 178 9.88 -10.33 -10.91
N ILE A 179 8.79 -10.49 -10.16
CA ILE A 179 8.81 -10.53 -8.70
C ILE A 179 9.74 -11.64 -8.14
N GLY A 180 9.89 -12.75 -8.88
CA GLY A 180 10.86 -13.81 -8.60
C GLY A 180 12.32 -13.32 -8.67
N CYS A 181 12.76 -12.85 -9.84
CA CYS A 181 14.11 -12.29 -10.03
C CYS A 181 14.40 -11.10 -9.12
N HIS A 182 13.39 -10.27 -8.87
CA HIS A 182 13.53 -9.11 -8.00
C HIS A 182 13.73 -9.52 -6.54
N ALA A 183 13.04 -10.56 -6.07
CA ALA A 183 13.22 -11.08 -4.71
C ALA A 183 14.60 -11.71 -4.46
N GLU A 184 15.36 -12.01 -5.51
CA GLU A 184 16.75 -12.47 -5.42
C GLU A 184 17.77 -11.32 -5.43
N GLN A 185 17.34 -10.07 -5.66
CA GLN A 185 18.23 -8.91 -5.57
C GLN A 185 18.58 -8.58 -4.12
N PRO A 186 19.84 -8.17 -3.83
CA PRO A 186 20.27 -7.85 -2.48
C PRO A 186 19.44 -6.71 -1.89
N SER A 187 19.12 -6.80 -0.59
CA SER A 187 18.30 -5.82 0.14
C SER A 187 16.80 -5.78 -0.23
N HIS A 188 16.28 -6.81 -0.90
CA HIS A 188 14.84 -6.97 -1.19
C HIS A 188 14.22 -8.15 -0.43
N TYR A 189 13.57 -7.89 0.72
CA TYR A 189 12.87 -8.91 1.50
C TYR A 189 11.43 -9.09 1.00
N MET A 190 11.24 -9.81 -0.09
CA MET A 190 9.93 -9.88 -0.78
C MET A 190 9.22 -11.23 -0.71
N LYS A 191 9.93 -12.29 -0.30
CA LYS A 191 9.45 -13.68 -0.39
C LYS A 191 8.23 -13.99 0.49
N HIS A 192 7.86 -13.07 1.38
CA HIS A 192 6.71 -13.17 2.28
C HIS A 192 5.46 -12.42 1.78
N LEU A 193 5.58 -11.67 0.68
CA LEU A 193 4.48 -10.86 0.15
C LEU A 193 3.44 -11.75 -0.57
N PRO A 194 2.14 -11.44 -0.49
CA PRO A 194 1.08 -12.20 -1.17
C PRO A 194 1.34 -12.38 -2.65
N ASP A 195 1.74 -11.33 -3.37
CA ASP A 195 2.03 -11.38 -4.80
C ASP A 195 3.20 -12.30 -5.14
N TYR A 196 4.21 -12.40 -4.25
CA TYR A 196 5.30 -13.33 -4.44
C TYR A 196 4.82 -14.77 -4.24
N LEU A 197 4.01 -15.02 -3.20
CA LEU A 197 3.44 -16.33 -2.94
C LEU A 197 2.53 -16.77 -4.11
N GLU A 198 1.68 -15.88 -4.62
CA GLU A 198 0.83 -16.11 -5.79
C GLU A 198 1.67 -16.39 -7.04
N PHE A 199 2.74 -15.60 -7.28
CA PHE A 199 3.65 -15.85 -8.39
C PHE A 199 4.31 -17.23 -8.30
N MET A 200 4.71 -17.65 -7.10
CA MET A 200 5.29 -18.98 -6.87
C MET A 200 4.26 -20.10 -7.01
N GLU A 201 2.99 -19.87 -6.66
CA GLU A 201 1.90 -20.81 -6.88
C GLU A 201 1.64 -21.03 -8.38
N LEU A 202 1.65 -19.94 -9.16
CA LEU A 202 1.38 -19.98 -10.60
C LEU A 202 2.56 -20.53 -11.42
N HIS A 203 3.79 -20.17 -11.05
CA HIS A 203 4.97 -20.43 -11.88
C HIS A 203 5.98 -21.40 -11.25
N GLY A 204 5.87 -21.72 -9.96
CA GLY A 204 6.84 -22.55 -9.25
C GLY A 204 8.27 -22.03 -9.41
N ASP A 205 9.24 -22.92 -9.61
CA ASP A 205 10.62 -22.56 -9.97
C ASP A 205 10.87 -22.55 -11.49
N THR A 206 9.85 -22.81 -12.31
CA THR A 206 10.02 -22.94 -13.77
C THR A 206 10.51 -21.64 -14.42
N TRP A 207 10.16 -20.48 -13.85
CA TRP A 207 10.62 -19.16 -14.31
C TRP A 207 12.15 -19.00 -14.24
N LYS A 208 12.85 -19.77 -13.40
CA LYS A 208 14.33 -19.74 -13.30
C LYS A 208 15.01 -20.40 -14.50
N GLN A 209 14.31 -21.27 -15.21
CA GLN A 209 14.85 -22.04 -16.33
C GLN A 209 14.68 -21.32 -17.68
N LEU A 210 13.99 -20.18 -17.70
CA LEU A 210 13.69 -19.40 -18.90
C LEU A 210 14.85 -18.47 -19.33
N THR A 211 16.04 -18.61 -18.73
CA THR A 211 17.21 -17.75 -19.01
C THR A 211 17.47 -17.66 -20.50
N SER A 212 17.60 -16.43 -20.99
CA SER A 212 18.00 -16.13 -22.36
C SER A 212 19.38 -16.74 -22.66
N ASN A 213 19.48 -17.46 -23.78
CA ASN A 213 20.76 -17.61 -24.50
C ASN A 213 21.30 -16.23 -24.92
#